data_AF-A0A2G2B537-F1
#
_entry.id   AF-A0A2G2B537-F1
#
_cell.length_a   1.000
_cell.length_b   1.000
_cell.length_c   1.000
_cell.angle_alpha   90.00
_cell.angle_beta   90.00
_cell.angle_gamma   90.00
#
_symmetry.space_group_name_H-M   'P 1'
#
loop_
_entity.id
_entity.type
_entity.pdbx_description
1 polymer ?
#
loop_
_entity_poly.entity_id
_entity_poly.type
_entity_poly.pdbx_seq_one_letter_code
_entity_poly.pdbx_strand_id
1 'polypeptide(L)' 'MNEKSDDLDKRLLAAHGGAGDNRTLSRLYTQAGDLAESQRQIDAACFYLTHAYVFALEQGLPEAAKLRQRLILFGREE' A
#
# COMPACT_ATOMS: atom_id res chain seq x y z
N MET A 1 8.93 -17.20 -11.33
CA MET A 1 9.69 -16.48 -10.29
C MET A 1 9.17 -15.05 -10.23
N ASN A 2 8.51 -14.61 -9.16
CA ASN A 2 8.08 -13.21 -9.02
C ASN A 2 9.03 -12.47 -8.08
N GLU A 3 10.24 -12.23 -8.55
CA GLU A 3 11.35 -11.58 -7.84
C GLU A 3 10.95 -10.20 -7.26
N LYS A 4 10.00 -9.52 -7.90
CA LYS A 4 9.46 -8.23 -7.44
C LYS A 4 8.57 -8.33 -6.19
N SER A 5 7.85 -9.42 -5.99
CA SER A 5 7.00 -9.58 -4.79
C SER A 5 7.84 -9.88 -3.55
N ASP A 6 8.91 -10.68 -3.71
CA ASP A 6 9.82 -11.05 -2.62
C ASP A 6 10.71 -9.87 -2.17
N ASP A 7 11.17 -9.04 -3.11
CA ASP A 7 11.85 -7.77 -2.78
C ASP A 7 10.95 -6.83 -1.99
N LEU A 8 9.68 -6.76 -2.38
CA LEU A 8 8.71 -5.86 -1.75
C LEU A 8 8.32 -6.33 -0.34
N ASP A 9 8.17 -7.64 -0.13
CA ASP A 9 7.95 -8.25 1.18
C ASP A 9 9.13 -7.98 2.15
N LYS A 10 10.36 -8.17 1.68
CA LYS A 10 11.58 -7.85 2.45
C LYS A 10 11.67 -6.38 2.82
N ARG A 11 11.31 -5.48 1.91
CA ARG A 11 11.29 -4.03 2.17
C ARG A 11 10.21 -3.62 3.16
N LEU A 12 9.05 -4.29 3.14
CA LEU A 12 7.99 -4.11 4.14
C LEU A 12 8.44 -4.57 5.54
N LEU A 13 9.05 -5.76 5.63
CA LEU A 13 9.64 -6.29 6.87
C LEU A 13 10.74 -5.38 7.42
N ALA A 14 11.65 -4.90 6.57
CA ALA A 14 12.72 -4.00 6.97
C ALA A 14 12.19 -2.63 7.46
N ALA A 15 11.18 -2.08 6.78
CA ALA A 15 10.56 -0.83 7.18
C ALA A 15 9.75 -0.95 8.49
N HIS A 16 9.29 -2.15 8.86
CA HIS A 16 8.71 -2.44 10.17
C HIS A 16 9.76 -2.58 11.29
N GLY A 17 11.00 -2.95 10.96
CA GLY A 17 12.10 -3.10 11.93
C GLY A 17 12.79 -1.79 12.31
N GLY A 18 12.66 -0.75 11.49
CA GLY A 18 13.13 0.61 11.78
C GLY A 18 12.10 1.44 12.54
N ALA A 19 12.51 2.55 13.17
CA ALA A 19 11.63 3.44 13.90
C ALA A 19 10.55 4.07 12.98
N GLY A 20 9.43 3.37 12.81
CA GLY A 20 8.13 3.92 12.38
C GLY A 20 8.19 4.75 11.10
N ASP A 21 8.85 4.28 10.06
CA ASP A 21 8.94 4.99 8.78
C ASP A 21 7.63 4.80 7.97
N ASN A 22 6.50 5.15 8.59
CA ASN A 22 5.15 4.92 8.05
C ASN A 22 4.95 5.65 6.71
N ARG A 23 5.70 6.74 6.46
CA ARG A 23 5.74 7.38 5.13
C ARG A 23 6.36 6.45 4.08
N THR A 24 7.45 5.78 4.41
CA THR A 24 8.08 4.79 3.53
C THR A 24 7.19 3.57 3.35
N LEU A 25 6.56 3.07 4.43
CA LEU A 25 5.58 1.98 4.35
C LEU A 25 4.41 2.34 3.43
N SER A 26 3.81 3.52 3.60
CA SER A 26 2.70 3.99 2.77
C SER A 26 3.03 3.97 1.27
N ARG A 27 4.23 4.43 0.90
CA ARG A 27 4.71 4.38 -0.48
C ARG A 27 4.91 2.95 -0.99
N LEU A 28 5.56 2.09 -0.19
CA LEU A 28 5.81 0.69 -0.58
C LEU A 28 4.49 -0.07 -0.79
N TYR A 29 3.54 0.09 0.12
CA TYR A 29 2.21 -0.49 0.00
C TYR A 29 1.44 0.05 -1.21
N THR A 30 1.58 1.35 -1.53
CA THR A 30 0.96 1.91 -2.74
C THR A 30 1.52 1.26 -4.01
N GLN A 31 2.84 1.06 -4.08
CA GLN A 31 3.49 0.39 -5.22
C GLN A 31 3.04 -1.08 -5.33
N ALA A 32 2.88 -1.77 -4.21
CA ALA A 32 2.34 -3.13 -4.17
C ALA A 32 0.91 -3.18 -4.71
N GLY A 33 0.07 -2.23 -4.29
CA GLY A 33 -1.30 -2.07 -4.76
C GLY A 33 -1.35 -1.89 -6.28
N ASP A 34 -0.53 -0.98 -6.80
CA ASP A 34 -0.47 -0.66 -8.23
C ASP A 34 -0.02 -1.88 -9.09
N LEU A 35 0.96 -2.64 -8.58
CA LEU A 35 1.42 -3.88 -9.22
C LEU A 35 0.35 -4.97 -9.19
N ALA A 36 -0.41 -5.09 -8.10
CA ALA A 36 -1.52 -6.04 -8.00
C ALA A 36 -2.69 -5.65 -8.92
N GLU A 37 -3.03 -4.36 -9.02
CA GLU A 37 -4.02 -3.85 -9.98
C GLU A 37 -3.62 -4.16 -11.42
N SER A 38 -2.34 -3.92 -11.77
CA SER A 38 -1.80 -4.21 -13.10
C SER A 38 -1.88 -5.69 -13.47
N GLN A 39 -1.85 -6.58 -12.46
CA GLN A 39 -2.02 -8.02 -12.63
C GLN A 39 -3.49 -8.48 -12.53
N ARG A 40 -4.45 -7.54 -12.47
CA ARG A 40 -5.88 -7.78 -12.23
C ARG A 40 -6.18 -8.55 -10.93
N GLN A 41 -5.29 -8.46 -9.94
CA GLN A 41 -5.49 -9.04 -8.61
C GLN A 41 -6.11 -7.99 -7.69
N ILE A 42 -7.39 -7.69 -7.91
CA ILE A 42 -8.07 -6.57 -7.26
C ILE A 42 -8.16 -6.72 -5.74
N ASP A 43 -8.38 -7.94 -5.22
CA ASP A 43 -8.40 -8.16 -3.78
C ASP A 43 -7.03 -7.93 -3.13
N ALA A 44 -5.95 -8.37 -3.78
CA ALA A 44 -4.58 -8.11 -3.33
C ALA A 44 -4.25 -6.60 -3.41
N ALA A 45 -4.69 -5.93 -4.48
CA ALA A 45 -4.55 -4.48 -4.61
C ALA A 45 -5.23 -3.73 -3.47
N CYS A 46 -6.48 -4.07 -3.17
CA CYS A 46 -7.23 -3.46 -2.08
C CYS A 46 -6.54 -3.70 -0.74
N PHE A 47 -6.06 -4.92 -0.47
CA PHE A 47 -5.30 -5.23 0.74
C PHE A 47 -4.10 -4.29 0.92
N TYR A 48 -3.28 -4.13 -0.13
CA TYR A 48 -2.12 -3.24 -0.06
C TYR A 48 -2.50 -1.76 0.04
N LEU A 49 -3.49 -1.30 -0.74
CA LEU A 49 -3.94 0.09 -0.72
C LEU A 49 -4.54 0.50 0.62
N THR A 50 -5.25 -0.41 1.31
CA THR A 50 -5.76 -0.17 2.67
C THR A 50 -4.62 0.07 3.65
N HIS A 51 -3.57 -0.76 3.62
CA HIS A 51 -2.39 -0.53 4.45
C HIS A 51 -1.68 0.79 4.10
N ALA A 52 -1.53 1.08 2.79
CA ALA A 52 -0.97 2.36 2.35
C ALA A 52 -1.75 3.56 2.91
N TYR A 53 -3.07 3.46 2.90
CA TYR A 53 -4.00 4.48 3.38
C TYR A 53 -3.89 4.69 4.90
N VAL A 54 -3.90 3.62 5.69
CA VAL A 54 -3.74 3.71 7.16
C VAL A 54 -2.43 4.41 7.52
N PHE A 55 -1.32 4.00 6.93
CA PHE A 55 -0.02 4.63 7.20
C PHE A 55 0.05 6.09 6.72
N ALA A 56 -0.62 6.41 5.62
CA ALA A 56 -0.73 7.79 5.14
C ALA A 56 -1.55 8.66 6.11
N LEU A 57 -2.64 8.14 6.66
CA LEU A 57 -3.46 8.83 7.65
C LEU A 57 -2.70 9.09 8.94
N GLU A 58 -2.02 8.08 9.49
CA GLU A 58 -1.25 8.22 10.73
C GLU A 58 -0.16 9.29 10.62
N GLN A 59 0.40 9.48 9.43
CA GLN A 59 1.43 10.48 9.15
C GLN A 59 0.89 11.81 8.61
N GLY A 60 -0.44 11.97 8.50
CA GLY A 60 -1.07 13.17 7.96
C GLY A 60 -0.68 13.48 6.51
N LEU A 61 -0.40 12.45 5.70
CA LEU A 61 0.04 12.63 4.32
C LEU A 61 -1.12 12.98 3.40
N PRO A 62 -0.95 13.91 2.44
CA PRO A 62 -1.98 14.26 1.47
C PRO A 62 -2.32 13.12 0.52
N GLU A 63 -1.46 12.10 0.43
CA GLU A 63 -1.65 10.91 -0.39
C GLU A 63 -2.80 10.03 0.14
N ALA A 64 -3.15 10.14 1.43
CA ALA A 64 -4.27 9.43 2.05
C ALA A 64 -5.60 9.70 1.31
N ALA A 65 -5.84 10.94 0.88
CA ALA A 65 -7.06 11.31 0.16
C ALA A 65 -7.16 10.60 -1.21
N LYS A 66 -6.04 10.46 -1.92
CA LYS A 66 -5.99 9.75 -3.21
C LYS A 66 -6.20 8.26 -3.03
N LEU A 67 -5.59 7.67 -1.99
CA LEU A 67 -5.74 6.26 -1.66
C LEU A 67 -7.18 5.93 -1.25
N ARG A 68 -7.81 6.77 -0.43
CA ARG A 68 -9.25 6.69 -0.11
C ARG A 68 -10.12 6.70 -1.36
N GLN A 69 -9.89 7.62 -2.30
CA GLN A 69 -10.67 7.64 -3.53
C GLN A 69 -10.52 6.34 -4.35
N ARG A 70 -9.31 5.76 -4.42
CA ARG A 70 -9.10 4.46 -5.08
C ARG A 70 -9.90 3.35 -4.37
N LEU A 71 -9.87 3.30 -3.04
CA LEU A 71 -10.60 2.30 -2.26
C LEU A 71 -12.13 2.40 -2.45
N ILE A 72 -12.68 3.62 -2.51
CA ILE A 72 -14.09 3.86 -2.83
C ILE A 72 -14.43 3.37 -4.25
N LEU A 73 -13.57 3.64 -5.24
CA LEU A 73 -13.77 3.18 -6.63
C LEU A 73 -13.81 1.65 -6.74
N PHE A 74 -13.07 0.94 -5.88
CA PHE A 74 -13.11 -0.53 -5.78
C PHE A 74 -14.27 -1.07 -4.93
N GLY A 75 -15.12 -0.20 -4.36
CA GLY A 75 -16.22 -0.60 -3.49
C GLY A 75 -15.76 -1.20 -2.16
N ARG A 76 -14.57 -0.80 -1.67
CA ARG A 76 -13.97 -1.29 -0.43
C ARG A 76 -13.98 -0.26 0.71
N GLU A 77 -14.49 0.95 0.48
CA GLU A 77 -14.67 2.01 1.48
C GLU A 77 -15.88 2.90 1.09
N GLU A 78 -16.55 3.52 2.07
CA GLU A 78 -17.76 4.36 1.89
C GLU A 78 -17.52 5.84 2.27
#